data_AF-A0A0F0HNP7-F1
#
_entry.id   AF-A0A0F0HNP7-F1
#
_cell.length_a   1.000
_cell.length_b   1.000
_cell.length_c   1.000
_cell.angle_alpha   90.00
_cell.angle_beta   90.00
_cell.angle_gamma   90.00
#
_symmetry.space_group_name_H-M   'P 1'
#
loop_
_entity.id
_entity.type
_entity.pdbx_description
1 polymer ?
#
loop_
_entity_poly.entity_id
_entity_poly.type
_entity_poly.pdbx_seq_one_letter_code
_entity_poly.pdbx_strand_id
1 'polypeptide(L)'
;MVHVFLSRGRFSLQEDIRDYIDQRWSENGDAEPSAFMGEAGITEFSPMCIEVIRAQDMGHPAPVPPAVLLREASYADQWLSQVESAELADAAICVFAPNIVTNPHGTSLRYLGQFAIRG
;
A
#
# COMPACT_ATOMS: atom_id res chain seq x y z
N MET A 1 -8.33 8.17 -7.30
CA MET A 1 -8.25 8.12 -5.81
C MET A 1 -7.17 7.13 -5.42
N VAL A 2 -6.65 7.24 -4.21
CA VAL A 2 -5.68 6.31 -3.62
C VAL A 2 -6.11 5.92 -2.22
N HIS A 3 -6.05 4.63 -1.91
CA HIS A 3 -6.17 4.09 -0.55
C HIS A 3 -4.77 3.85 0.02
N VAL A 4 -4.52 4.31 1.24
CA VAL A 4 -3.20 4.22 1.86
C VAL A 4 -3.26 3.34 3.10
N PHE A 5 -2.38 2.35 3.14
CA PHE A 5 -2.15 1.46 4.27
C PHE A 5 -0.74 1.65 4.78
N LEU A 6 -0.58 1.78 6.09
CA LEU A 6 0.70 1.93 6.77
C LEU A 6 1.07 0.64 7.49
N SER A 7 2.35 0.31 7.45
CA SER A 7 2.96 -0.77 8.19
C SER A 7 3.99 -0.22 9.16
N ARG A 8 4.08 -0.85 10.33
CA ARG A 8 5.13 -0.60 11.31
C ARG A 8 5.57 -1.94 11.91
N GLY A 9 6.81 -2.34 11.60
CA GLY A 9 7.48 -3.51 12.14
C GLY A 9 6.95 -4.86 11.62
N ARG A 10 6.07 -4.86 10.60
CA ARG A 10 5.50 -6.12 10.05
C ARG A 10 6.44 -6.82 9.08
N PHE A 11 7.18 -6.06 8.28
CA PHE A 11 7.97 -6.59 7.19
C PHE A 11 9.45 -6.33 7.46
N SER A 12 10.25 -7.40 7.44
CA SER A 12 11.70 -7.28 7.65
C SER A 12 12.40 -7.04 6.31
N LEU A 13 11.91 -7.69 5.26
CA LEU A 13 12.47 -7.66 3.92
C LEU A 13 11.45 -7.18 2.89
N GLN A 14 11.94 -6.74 1.73
CA GLN A 14 11.08 -6.35 0.61
C GLN A 14 10.27 -7.54 0.08
N GLU A 15 10.86 -8.73 0.07
CA GLU A 15 10.20 -9.97 -0.34
C GLU A 15 8.99 -10.31 0.52
N ASP A 16 9.04 -10.06 1.84
CA ASP A 16 7.91 -10.26 2.74
C ASP A 16 6.68 -9.43 2.32
N ILE A 17 6.92 -8.21 1.83
CA ILE A 17 5.84 -7.35 1.34
C ILE A 17 5.30 -7.91 0.03
N ARG A 18 6.19 -8.29 -0.89
CA ARG A 18 5.81 -8.83 -2.21
C ARG A 18 4.99 -10.10 -2.07
N ASP A 19 5.39 -11.02 -1.20
CA ASP A 19 4.61 -12.22 -0.88
C ASP A 19 3.23 -11.90 -0.29
N TYR A 20 3.11 -10.81 0.46
CA TYR A 20 1.84 -10.38 1.02
C TYR A 20 0.93 -9.70 -0.01
N ILE A 21 1.49 -8.96 -0.99
CA ILE A 21 0.72 -8.13 -1.92
C ILE A 21 0.51 -8.71 -3.31
N ASP A 22 1.46 -9.46 -3.85
CA ASP A 22 1.48 -9.83 -5.26
C ASP A 22 0.56 -11.02 -5.52
N GLN A 23 -0.24 -10.92 -6.59
CA GLN A 23 -1.06 -12.02 -7.08
C GLN A 23 -0.17 -13.21 -7.45
N ARG A 24 -0.62 -14.41 -7.08
CA ARG A 24 0.04 -15.66 -7.46
C ARG A 24 -0.73 -16.35 -8.57
N TRP A 25 -0.06 -17.29 -9.21
CA TRP A 25 -0.63 -18.10 -10.29
C TRP A 25 -0.53 -19.56 -9.90
N SER A 26 -1.66 -20.27 -9.99
CA SER A 26 -1.71 -21.71 -9.75
C SER A 26 -0.98 -22.46 -10.87
N GLU A 27 -0.75 -23.76 -10.68
CA GLU A 27 -0.17 -24.63 -11.71
C GLU A 27 -1.01 -24.68 -13.00
N ASN A 28 -2.32 -24.40 -12.90
CA ASN A 28 -3.22 -24.35 -14.04
C ASN A 28 -3.23 -22.98 -14.75
N GLY A 29 -2.47 -22.02 -14.24
CA GLY A 29 -2.48 -20.64 -14.72
C GLY A 29 -3.70 -19.83 -14.23
N ASP A 30 -4.39 -20.30 -13.19
CA ASP A 30 -5.45 -19.53 -12.55
C ASP A 30 -4.85 -18.48 -11.62
N ALA A 31 -5.43 -17.29 -11.64
CA ALA A 31 -4.97 -16.19 -10.80
C ALA A 31 -5.51 -16.34 -9.36
N GLU A 32 -4.61 -16.36 -8.38
CA GLU A 32 -4.95 -16.50 -6.96
C GLU A 32 -4.70 -15.18 -6.21
N PRO A 33 -5.70 -14.66 -5.47
CA PRO A 33 -5.54 -13.41 -4.75
C PRO A 33 -4.48 -13.54 -3.67
N SER A 34 -3.68 -12.48 -3.48
CA SER A 34 -2.73 -12.40 -2.38
C SER A 34 -3.45 -12.26 -1.03
N ALA A 35 -2.73 -12.47 0.06
CA ALA A 35 -3.27 -12.26 1.41
C ALA A 35 -3.80 -10.83 1.58
N PHE A 36 -3.06 -9.82 1.11
CA PHE A 36 -3.49 -8.43 1.11
C PHE A 36 -4.78 -8.23 0.32
N MET A 37 -4.90 -8.80 -0.89
CA MET A 37 -6.11 -8.66 -1.71
C MET A 37 -7.34 -9.26 -1.02
N GLY A 38 -7.20 -10.46 -0.44
CA GLY A 38 -8.27 -11.09 0.32
C GLY A 38 -8.68 -10.26 1.55
N GLU A 39 -7.70 -9.79 2.32
CA GLU A 39 -7.93 -8.98 3.53
C GLU A 39 -8.58 -7.62 3.20
N ALA A 40 -8.05 -6.91 2.18
CA ALA A 40 -8.52 -5.59 1.75
C ALA A 40 -9.80 -5.65 0.90
N GLY A 41 -10.25 -6.84 0.52
CA GLY A 41 -11.42 -7.04 -0.32
C GLY A 41 -11.24 -6.50 -1.74
N ILE A 42 -10.06 -6.70 -2.33
CA ILE A 42 -9.74 -6.33 -3.72
C ILE A 42 -10.09 -7.51 -4.62
N THR A 43 -11.10 -7.33 -5.48
CA THR A 43 -11.60 -8.37 -6.41
C THR A 43 -11.25 -8.08 -7.88
N GLU A 44 -11.04 -6.82 -8.22
CA GLU A 44 -10.53 -6.39 -9.52
C GLU A 44 -9.08 -5.93 -9.32
N PHE A 45 -8.15 -6.59 -10.00
CA PHE A 45 -6.72 -6.41 -9.77
C PHE A 45 -6.00 -5.89 -11.01
N SER A 46 -5.43 -4.69 -10.87
CA SER A 46 -4.39 -4.16 -11.75
C SER A 46 -3.09 -4.05 -10.95
N PRO A 47 -2.10 -4.93 -11.18
CA PRO A 47 -0.84 -4.96 -10.41
C PRO A 47 -0.08 -3.64 -10.49
N MET A 48 -0.14 -2.98 -11.64
CA MET A 48 0.53 -1.69 -11.87
C MET A 48 -0.09 -0.53 -11.06
N CYS A 49 -1.18 -0.78 -10.33
CA CYS A 49 -1.87 0.19 -9.50
C CYS A 49 -1.79 -0.13 -8.00
N ILE A 50 -0.84 -0.97 -7.59
CA ILE A 50 -0.46 -1.16 -6.18
C ILE A 50 1.03 -0.82 -6.02
N GLU A 51 1.32 0.18 -5.22
CA GLU A 51 2.68 0.61 -4.92
C GLU A 51 3.07 0.29 -3.49
N VAL A 52 4.35 -0.04 -3.32
CA VAL A 52 4.97 -0.28 -2.02
C VAL A 52 6.12 0.69 -1.88
N ILE A 53 6.14 1.42 -0.77
CA ILE A 53 7.21 2.35 -0.45
C ILE A 53 7.76 1.96 0.91
N ARG A 54 9.08 1.80 1.03
CA ARG A 54 9.74 1.48 2.30
C ARG A 54 10.66 2.61 2.71
N ALA A 55 10.66 2.95 3.99
CA ALA A 55 11.56 3.93 4.58
C ALA A 55 13.03 3.60 4.27
N GLN A 56 13.38 2.31 4.34
CA GLN A 56 14.74 1.82 4.09
C GLN A 56 15.22 2.07 2.65
N ASP A 57 14.33 1.94 1.66
CA ASP A 57 14.68 2.13 0.24
C ASP A 57 15.05 3.60 -0.04
N MET A 58 14.59 4.53 0.82
CA MET A 58 14.93 5.96 0.80
C MET A 58 16.09 6.31 1.74
N GLY A 59 16.77 5.32 2.33
CA GLY A 59 17.88 5.55 3.26
C GLY A 59 17.48 5.88 4.70
N HIS A 60 16.22 5.69 5.09
CA HIS A 60 15.78 5.85 6.47
C HIS A 60 15.84 4.51 7.23
N PRO A 61 16.70 4.37 8.26
CA PRO A 61 16.85 3.11 9.01
C PRO A 61 15.73 2.88 10.04
N ALA A 62 14.85 3.85 10.26
CA ALA A 62 13.78 3.80 11.26
C ALA A 62 12.44 4.29 10.65
N PRO A 63 11.28 3.94 11.27
CA PRO A 63 9.97 4.44 10.84
C PRO A 63 9.92 5.98 10.76
N VAL A 64 9.30 6.51 9.72
CA VAL A 64 9.20 7.95 9.43
C VAL A 64 7.74 8.41 9.37
N PRO A 65 7.46 9.73 9.48
CA PRO A 65 6.10 10.24 9.32
C PRO A 65 5.54 9.96 7.91
N PRO A 66 4.21 9.82 7.75
CA PRO A 66 3.58 9.53 6.45
C PRO A 66 3.88 10.61 5.40
N ALA A 67 3.97 11.87 5.80
CA ALA A 67 4.34 12.98 4.92
C ALA A 67 5.78 12.92 4.37
N VAL A 68 6.65 12.08 4.95
CA VAL A 68 7.97 11.75 4.42
C VAL A 68 7.87 10.48 3.58
N LEU A 69 7.24 9.44 4.11
CA LEU A 69 7.12 8.13 3.46
C LEU A 69 6.41 8.19 2.10
N LEU A 70 5.34 8.98 2.00
CA LEU A 70 4.46 9.00 0.83
C LEU A 70 4.90 10.02 -0.24
N ARG A 71 6.06 10.69 -0.08
CA ARG A 71 6.57 11.62 -1.11
C ARG A 71 6.96 10.91 -2.41
N GLU A 72 7.39 9.66 -2.30
CA GLU A 72 7.76 8.83 -3.44
C GLU A 72 6.56 8.13 -4.10
N ALA A 73 5.35 8.33 -3.57
CA ALA A 73 4.15 7.73 -4.14
C ALA A 73 3.79 8.38 -5.47
N SER A 74 3.22 7.60 -6.40
CA SER A 74 2.66 8.16 -7.62
C SER A 74 1.64 9.25 -7.33
N TYR A 75 1.77 10.35 -8.07
CA TYR A 75 0.94 11.55 -7.96
C TYR A 75 0.94 12.20 -6.57
N ALA A 76 1.96 12.00 -5.74
CA ALA A 76 2.01 12.53 -4.36
C ALA A 76 1.63 14.02 -4.29
N ASP A 77 2.14 14.87 -5.20
CA ASP A 77 1.83 16.30 -5.25
C ASP A 77 0.32 16.62 -5.38
N GLN A 78 -0.46 15.68 -5.92
CA GLN A 78 -1.89 15.84 -6.18
C GLN A 78 -2.78 15.49 -4.98
N TRP A 79 -2.27 14.72 -4.01
CA TRP A 79 -3.09 14.19 -2.91
C TRP A 79 -2.44 14.20 -1.52
N LEU A 80 -1.12 14.25 -1.42
CA LEU A 80 -0.40 14.15 -0.14
C LEU A 80 -0.74 15.27 0.84
N SER A 81 -1.12 16.46 0.34
CA SER A 81 -1.59 17.58 1.17
C SER A 81 -2.88 17.30 1.96
N GLN A 82 -3.60 16.23 1.62
CA GLN A 82 -4.81 15.78 2.33
C GLN A 82 -4.49 14.80 3.47
N VAL A 83 -3.24 14.34 3.58
CA VAL A 83 -2.84 13.34 4.58
C VAL A 83 -2.54 14.04 5.91
N GLU A 84 -3.41 13.79 6.90
CA GLU A 84 -3.24 14.29 8.26
C GLU A 84 -2.91 13.13 9.21
N SER A 85 -1.62 12.80 9.37
CA SER A 85 -1.16 11.84 10.36
C SER A 85 0.29 12.05 10.75
N ALA A 86 0.59 11.86 12.03
CA ALA A 86 1.93 11.86 12.59
C ALA A 86 2.42 10.45 13.00
N GLU A 87 1.61 9.41 12.73
CA GLU A 87 1.94 8.03 13.10
C GLU A 87 3.09 7.51 12.24
N LEU A 88 4.19 7.13 12.88
CA LEU A 88 5.39 6.65 12.18
C LEU A 88 5.17 5.28 11.54
N ALA A 89 5.66 5.11 10.32
CA ALA A 89 5.58 3.89 9.53
C ALA A 89 6.91 3.58 8.84
N ASP A 90 7.22 2.30 8.64
CA ASP A 90 8.40 1.86 7.89
C ASP A 90 8.08 1.39 6.46
N ALA A 91 6.82 1.08 6.18
CA ALA A 91 6.35 0.86 4.82
C ALA A 91 4.92 1.38 4.63
N ALA A 92 4.61 1.72 3.39
CA ALA A 92 3.27 2.08 2.94
C ALA A 92 2.88 1.24 1.73
N ILE A 93 1.60 0.89 1.65
CA ILE A 93 0.98 0.32 0.45
C ILE A 93 -0.06 1.32 -0.04
N CYS A 94 0.11 1.77 -1.28
CA CYS A 94 -0.82 2.66 -1.95
C CYS A 94 -1.59 1.88 -3.01
N VAL A 95 -2.91 1.83 -2.90
CA VAL A 95 -3.80 1.17 -3.86
C VAL A 95 -4.53 2.23 -4.67
N PHE A 96 -4.20 2.33 -5.94
CA PHE A 96 -4.75 3.29 -6.88
C PHE A 96 -5.89 2.68 -7.69
N ALA A 97 -6.82 3.53 -8.15
CA ALA A 97 -7.78 3.14 -9.17
C ALA A 97 -7.04 2.57 -10.42
N PRO A 98 -7.57 1.53 -11.09
CA PRO A 98 -8.94 1.03 -10.99
C PRO A 98 -9.19 0.01 -9.88
N ASN A 99 -8.20 -0.34 -9.04
CA ASN A 99 -8.42 -1.27 -7.93
C ASN A 99 -9.48 -0.72 -6.96
N ILE A 100 -10.42 -1.58 -6.56
CA ILE A 100 -11.48 -1.27 -5.59
C ILE A 100 -11.14 -1.93 -4.26
N VAL A 101 -11.07 -1.13 -3.20
CA VAL A 101 -10.88 -1.61 -1.82
C VAL A 101 -12.23 -1.62 -1.13
N THR A 102 -12.76 -2.80 -0.83
CA THR A 102 -14.08 -2.96 -0.18
C THR A 102 -13.98 -3.18 1.32
N ASN A 103 -12.83 -3.62 1.82
CA ASN A 103 -12.60 -3.93 3.23
C ASN A 103 -11.28 -3.35 3.74
N PRO A 104 -11.10 -2.01 3.76
CA PRO A 104 -9.82 -1.39 4.11
C PRO A 104 -9.37 -1.67 5.56
N HIS A 105 -10.31 -1.95 6.46
CA HIS A 105 -10.01 -2.28 7.86
C HIS A 105 -9.85 -3.78 8.12
N GLY A 106 -10.01 -4.63 7.10
CA GLY A 106 -9.81 -6.08 7.20
C GLY A 106 -8.35 -6.50 7.19
N THR A 107 -7.46 -5.57 6.80
CA THR A 107 -6.03 -5.83 6.80
C THR A 107 -5.42 -5.71 8.19
N SER A 108 -4.37 -6.45 8.41
CA SER A 108 -3.48 -6.25 9.57
C SER A 108 -2.64 -4.96 9.50
N LEU A 109 -2.73 -4.20 8.41
CA LEU A 109 -2.11 -2.90 8.24
C LEU A 109 -3.00 -1.78 8.78
N ARG A 110 -2.38 -0.65 9.13
CA ARG A 110 -3.11 0.54 9.54
C ARG A 110 -3.65 1.26 8.31
N TYR A 111 -4.96 1.21 8.09
CA TYR A 111 -5.59 2.03 7.07
C TYR A 111 -5.56 3.51 7.46
N LEU A 112 -4.88 4.32 6.65
CA LEU A 112 -4.71 5.76 6.87
C LEU A 112 -5.88 6.55 6.30
N GLY A 113 -6.42 6.11 5.16
CA GLY A 113 -7.55 6.77 4.51
C GLY A 113 -7.55 6.63 3.00
N GLN A 114 -8.51 7.30 2.40
CA GLN A 114 -8.68 7.44 0.96
C GLN A 114 -8.53 8.90 0.58
N PHE A 115 -7.74 9.17 -0.46
CA PHE A 115 -7.43 10.53 -0.90
C PHE A 115 -7.77 10.73 -2.38
N ALA A 116 -8.30 11.92 -2.68
CA ALA A 116 -8.64 12.31 -4.04
C ALA A 116 -7.37 12.74 -4.78
N ILE A 117 -7.15 12.18 -5.96
CA ILE A 117 -6.07 12.60 -6.87
C ILE A 117 -6.61 13.79 -7.66
N ARG A 118 -5.99 14.97 -7.51
CA ARG A 118 -6.39 16.21 -8.18
C ARG A 118 -5.60 16.39 -9.47
N GLY A 119 -6.30 16.51 -10.60
CA GLY A 119 -5.70 16.86 -11.89
C GLY A 119 -5.28 18.32 -11.97
#